data_AF-A0A533YNQ1-F1
#
_entry.id   AF-A0A533YNQ1-F1
#
_cell.length_a   1.000
_cell.length_b   1.000
_cell.length_c   1.000
_cell.angle_alpha   90.00
_cell.angle_beta   90.00
_cell.angle_gamma   90.00
#
_symmetry.space_group_name_H-M   'P 1'
#
loop_
_entity.id
_entity.type
_entity.pdbx_description
1 polymer ?
#
loop_
_entity_poly.entity_id
_entity_poly.type
_entity_poly.pdbx_seq_one_letter_code
_entity_poly.pdbx_strand_id
1 'polypeptide(L)' 'MLATLGLQSLDALVDATVPEDIRMRRPLALDPNMGEFETLAMLRALHDRNQVFRSYIGMGYYDCITPPVI' A
#
# COMPACT_ATOMS: atom_id res chain seq x y z
N MET A 1 -14.29 -21.81 -3.27
CA MET A 1 -15.12 -20.57 -3.26
C MET A 1 -15.85 -20.35 -4.58
N LEU A 2 -15.18 -20.27 -5.74
CA LEU A 2 -15.89 -20.10 -7.02
C LEU A 2 -16.84 -21.26 -7.36
N ALA A 3 -16.43 -22.49 -7.07
CA ALA A 3 -17.26 -23.69 -7.27
C ALA A 3 -18.59 -23.67 -6.50
N THR A 4 -18.65 -23.05 -5.31
CA THR A 4 -19.90 -22.93 -4.55
C THR A 4 -20.84 -21.89 -5.13
N LEU A 5 -20.30 -20.94 -5.89
CA LEU A 5 -21.04 -19.91 -6.62
C LEU A 5 -21.39 -20.36 -8.05
N GLY A 6 -20.94 -21.55 -8.48
CA GLY A 6 -21.14 -22.06 -9.83
C GLY A 6 -20.37 -21.29 -10.92
N LEU A 7 -19.37 -20.49 -10.54
CA LEU A 7 -18.61 -19.65 -11.47
C LEU A 7 -17.27 -20.29 -11.84
N GLN A 8 -16.85 -20.07 -13.08
CA GLN A 8 -15.66 -20.70 -13.65
C GLN A 8 -14.36 -19.90 -13.44
N SER A 9 -14.47 -18.60 -13.14
CA SER A 9 -13.31 -17.72 -12.92
C SER A 9 -13.66 -16.52 -12.03
N LEU A 10 -12.62 -15.83 -11.56
CA LEU A 10 -12.78 -14.53 -10.89
C LEU A 10 -13.28 -13.46 -11.85
N ASP A 11 -12.87 -13.49 -13.12
CA ASP A 11 -13.36 -12.54 -14.12
C ASP A 11 -14.87 -12.66 -14.32
N ALA A 12 -15.40 -13.88 -14.40
CA ALA A 12 -16.84 -14.13 -14.51
C ALA A 12 -17.62 -13.62 -13.29
N LEU A 13 -17.00 -13.66 -12.10
CA LEU A 13 -17.59 -13.05 -10.90
C LEU A 13 -17.60 -11.52 -10.99
N VAL A 14 -16.52 -10.91 -11.47
CA VAL A 14 -16.44 -9.45 -11.63
C VAL A 14 -17.44 -8.96 -12.69
N ASP A 15 -17.55 -9.67 -13.82
CA ASP A 15 -18.51 -9.37 -14.90
C ASP A 15 -19.96 -9.40 -14.41
N ALA A 16 -20.31 -10.38 -13.57
CA ALA A 16 -21.66 -10.52 -13.03
C ALA A 16 -22.01 -9.50 -11.94
N THR A 17 -21.00 -8.84 -11.34
CA THR A 17 -21.18 -7.98 -10.17
C THR A 17 -21.02 -6.49 -10.48
N VAL A 18 -20.06 -6.13 -11.34
CA VAL A 18 -19.71 -4.73 -11.63
C VAL A 18 -20.33 -4.32 -12.97
N PRO A 19 -21.21 -3.30 -13.01
CA PRO A 19 -21.76 -2.79 -14.26
C PRO A 19 -20.67 -2.34 -15.23
N GLU A 20 -20.82 -2.70 -16.50
CA GLU A 20 -19.80 -2.46 -17.53
C GLU A 20 -19.48 -0.97 -17.71
N ASP A 21 -20.50 -0.11 -17.62
CA ASP A 21 -20.40 1.34 -17.84
C ASP A 21 -19.45 2.06 -16.88
N ILE A 22 -19.21 1.49 -15.69
CA ILE A 22 -18.33 2.07 -14.67
C ILE A 22 -17.02 1.30 -14.51
N ARG A 23 -16.84 0.18 -15.22
CA ARG A 23 -15.66 -0.67 -15.06
C ARG A 23 -14.47 -0.09 -15.82
N MET A 24 -13.33 -0.01 -15.15
CA MET A 24 -12.08 0.38 -15.79
C MET A 24 -11.61 -0.72 -16.77
N ARG A 25 -11.54 -0.38 -18.06
CA ARG A 25 -11.16 -1.31 -19.15
C ARG A 25 -9.66 -1.45 -19.36
N ARG A 26 -8.86 -0.70 -18.61
CA ARG A 26 -7.39 -0.73 -18.66
C ARG A 26 -6.83 -1.09 -17.29
N PRO A 27 -5.69 -1.80 -17.21
CA PRO A 27 -4.97 -1.95 -15.97
C PRO A 27 -4.57 -0.59 -15.39
N LEU A 28 -4.38 -0.55 -14.07
CA LEU A 28 -3.80 0.63 -13.42
C LEU A 28 -2.37 0.84 -13.93
N ALA A 29 -2.03 2.09 -14.20
CA ALA A 29 -0.68 2.48 -14.59
C ALA A 29 0.17 2.63 -13.32
N LEU A 30 0.65 1.49 -12.80
CA LEU A 30 1.53 1.42 -11.65
C LEU A 30 2.92 0.96 -12.08
N ASP A 31 3.92 1.31 -11.28
CA ASP A 31 5.26 0.77 -11.42
C ASP A 31 5.26 -0.76 -11.23
N PRO A 32 6.29 -1.47 -11.74
CA PRO A 32 6.42 -2.91 -11.54
C PRO A 32 6.35 -3.29 -10.06
N ASN A 33 5.75 -4.45 -9.79
CA ASN A 33 5.74 -5.00 -8.44
C ASN A 33 7.18 -5.25 -7.98
N MET A 34 7.43 -4.95 -6.71
CA MET A 34 8.72 -5.19 -6.06
C MET A 34 8.60 -6.33 -5.04
N GLY A 35 9.67 -7.10 -4.85
CA GLY A 35 9.73 -8.08 -3.77
C GLY A 35 9.73 -7.40 -2.39
N GLU A 36 9.42 -8.16 -1.34
CA GLU A 36 9.42 -7.64 0.04
C GLU A 36 10.78 -7.03 0.42
N PHE A 37 11.86 -7.78 0.17
CA PHE A 37 13.22 -7.35 0.47
C PHE A 37 13.61 -6.08 -0.29
N GLU A 38 13.29 -6.03 -1.59
CA GLU A 38 13.59 -4.90 -2.46
C GLU A 38 12.81 -3.65 -2.05
N THR A 39 11.55 -3.83 -1.66
CA THR A 39 10.69 -2.74 -1.18
C THR A 39 11.27 -2.12 0.09
N LEU A 40 11.67 -2.94 1.07
CA LEU A 40 12.30 -2.43 2.29
C LEU A 40 13.63 -1.73 2.01
N ALA A 41 14.44 -2.25 1.08
CA ALA A 41 15.70 -1.62 0.69
C ALA A 41 15.46 -0.25 0.03
N MET A 42 14.49 -0.16 -0.89
CA MET A 42 14.12 1.09 -1.54
C MET A 42 13.57 2.13 -0.56
N LEU A 43 12.70 1.72 0.37
CA LEU A 43 12.16 2.60 1.41
C LEU A 43 13.25 3.08 2.37
N ARG A 44 14.23 2.25 2.73
CA ARG A 44 15.39 2.67 3.53
C ARG A 44 16.22 3.72 2.80
N ALA A 45 16.53 3.49 1.52
CA ALA A 45 17.27 4.47 0.72
C ALA A 45 16.53 5.81 0.55
N LEU A 46 15.19 5.79 0.56
CA LEU A 46 14.38 7.01 0.59
C LEU A 46 14.43 7.68 1.98
N HIS A 47 14.30 6.90 3.05
CA HIS A 47 14.36 7.37 4.44
C HIS A 47 15.69 8.06 4.76
N ASP A 48 16.81 7.54 4.26
CA ASP A 48 18.16 8.07 4.50
C ASP A 48 18.37 9.51 3.99
N ARG A 49 17.45 10.01 3.15
CA ARG A 49 17.46 11.40 2.69
C ARG A 49 16.91 12.38 3.73
N ASN A 50 16.18 11.89 4.73
CA ASN A 50 15.63 12.71 5.80
C ASN A 50 16.72 13.11 6.79
N GLN A 51 16.61 14.31 7.35
CA GLN A 51 17.49 14.80 8.40
C GLN A 51 16.74 14.85 9.73
N VAL A 52 17.13 14.00 10.67
CA VAL A 52 16.53 13.95 12.00
C VAL A 52 17.22 15.00 12.89
N PHE A 53 16.57 16.16 13.05
CA PHE A 53 17.02 17.24 13.92
C PHE A 53 16.36 17.17 15.29
N ARG A 54 17.04 17.72 16.30
CA ARG A 54 16.42 18.10 17.57
C ARG A 54 15.45 19.26 17.31
N SER A 55 14.18 18.94 17.25
CA SER A 55 13.13 19.88 16.86
C SER A 55 12.46 20.47 18.10
N TYR A 56 12.64 21.76 18.32
CA TYR A 56 12.01 22.53 19.42
C TYR A 56 10.97 23.53 18.91
N ILE A 57 10.36 23.24 17.75
CA ILE A 57 9.35 24.10 17.12
C ILE A 57 8.08 24.18 18.01
N GLY A 58 7.73 23.08 18.67
CA GLY A 58 6.53 23.00 19.51
C GLY A 58 5.26 22.91 18.67
N MET A 59 4.33 23.84 18.86
CA MET A 59 3.05 23.89 18.13
C MET A 59 2.21 22.61 18.23
N GLY A 60 2.23 21.95 19.39
CA GLY A 60 1.45 20.74 19.65
C GLY A 60 2.19 19.43 19.41
N TYR A 61 3.45 19.46 18.93
CA TYR A 61 4.31 18.28 18.82
C TYR A 61 5.59 18.47 19.64
N TYR A 62 5.88 17.50 20.50
CA TYR A 62 7.02 17.49 21.39
C TYR A 62 7.65 16.10 21.38
N ASP A 63 8.97 16.03 21.21
CA ASP A 63 9.71 14.76 21.18
C ASP A 63 9.63 14.04 22.54
N CYS A 64 9.64 12.71 22.52
CA CYS A 64 9.58 11.90 23.73
C CYS A 64 10.37 10.60 23.58
N ILE A 65 10.86 10.08 24.71
CA ILE A 65 11.50 8.78 24.77
C ILE A 65 10.40 7.72 24.85
N THR A 66 10.15 7.02 23.74
CA THR A 66 9.22 5.88 23.72
C THR A 66 9.88 4.68 24.42
N PRO A 67 9.28 4.13 25.50
CA PRO A 67 9.85 2.98 26.19
C PRO A 67 10.02 1.77 25.25
N PRO A 68 11.20 1.14 25.16
CA PRO A 68 11.47 0.09 24.15
C PRO A 68 10.64 -1.20 24.28
N VAL A 69 9.92 -1.37 25.39
CA VAL A 69 9.10 -2.55 25.68
C VAL A 69 7.66 -2.42 25.12
N ILE A 70 7.31 -1.23 24.64
CA ILE A 70 6.02 -0.92 24.01
C ILE A 70 6.19 -1.04 22.50
#